data_AF-A0A846AQD9-F1
#
_entry.id   AF-A0A846AQD9-F1
#
_cell.length_a   1.000
_cell.length_b   1.000
_cell.length_c   1.000
_cell.angle_alpha   90.00
_cell.angle_beta   90.00
_cell.angle_gamma   90.00
#
_symmetry.space_group_name_H-M   'P 1'
#
loop_
_entity.id
_entity.type
_entity.pdbx_description
1 polymer ?
#
loop_
_entity_poly.entity_id
_entity_poly.type
_entity_poly.pdbx_seq_one_letter_code
_entity_poly.pdbx_strand_id
1 'polypeptide(L)'
;MITNTVKNSHNIPLSAGGTDPEYFDWQEVWYPVHYVEDLDKTKPTPFTLLERDIVIWWEEKNHQWRVFEDQCPHRLAPLSQGRINQAGCLECPYHGWAFSGRGNCEIIPQQKEGGEAEKSSRATVKFLPTKVCQSLLFVYAGKVENADQTPIPTVDVLDESSNEWVCLNTFRDLPYDALTLMENVLDASHIPYTHHRTVGNRANVAPVELEVVESGKWGFKGVWEEGPRKGTLGRQETTFMAPGMMWHDLTSKQFGRTLTVVYATPIRKGECRLFARFPFKFSSPFPKFFIQLSPRWYSHIGQNGVLEDDQIFLHHQERYLEAKGGSGNFSKAFYLPTKADLFVFELRSWVNKYNAQLFPNASLSPALSSEILLDRYHSHTKKCSSCRNALKNLQRIKIGIIIATSAMLMIILLLLLILEDLNIIGMIFMILSLPVGVVSWLGLNQLEKQFYQGRETPPRNLSDN
;
A
#
# COMPACT_ATOMS: atom_id res chain seq x y z
N MET A 1 8.02 -44.74 36.43
CA MET A 1 8.81 -43.50 36.24
C MET A 1 8.01 -42.59 35.34
N ILE A 2 7.38 -41.58 35.94
CA ILE A 2 6.53 -40.61 35.27
C ILE A 2 7.46 -39.59 34.61
N THR A 3 7.45 -39.54 33.28
CA THR A 3 8.20 -38.54 32.51
C THR A 3 7.49 -37.20 32.64
N ASN A 4 8.12 -36.28 33.37
CA ASN A 4 7.74 -34.87 33.46
C ASN A 4 7.79 -34.24 32.08
N THR A 5 6.61 -34.03 31.49
CA THR A 5 6.43 -33.02 30.45
C THR A 5 6.46 -31.66 31.14
N VAL A 6 7.58 -30.96 30.97
CA VAL A 6 7.68 -29.53 31.30
C VAL A 6 6.65 -28.82 30.42
N LYS A 7 5.50 -28.48 31.00
CA LYS A 7 4.59 -27.49 30.44
C LYS A 7 5.37 -26.18 30.37
N ASN A 8 5.76 -25.78 29.16
CA ASN A 8 6.31 -24.45 28.91
C ASN A 8 5.34 -23.41 29.49
N SER A 9 5.87 -22.57 30.37
CA SER A 9 5.23 -21.41 30.95
C SER A 9 4.55 -20.58 29.87
N HIS A 10 3.35 -20.11 30.17
CA HIS A 10 2.59 -19.13 29.41
C HIS A 10 3.49 -17.96 28.94
N ASN A 11 3.87 -17.95 27.66
CA ASN A 11 4.49 -16.77 27.04
C ASN A 11 3.39 -15.70 26.91
N ILE A 12 3.41 -14.73 27.81
CA ILE A 12 2.61 -13.52 27.67
C ILE A 12 3.14 -12.80 26.41
N PRO A 13 2.31 -12.53 25.39
CA PRO A 13 2.76 -11.83 24.20
C PRO A 13 3.36 -10.46 24.57
N LEU A 14 4.47 -10.09 23.94
CA LEU A 14 5.00 -8.74 24.04
C LEU A 14 4.02 -7.79 23.34
N SER A 15 3.67 -6.69 23.99
CA SER A 15 2.89 -5.64 23.34
C SER A 15 3.68 -4.99 22.20
N ALA A 16 2.99 -4.63 21.11
CA ALA A 16 3.57 -3.76 20.09
C ALA A 16 4.10 -2.46 20.73
N GLY A 17 5.26 -1.99 20.25
CA GLY A 17 5.89 -0.79 20.80
C GLY A 17 6.77 -1.02 22.03
N GLY A 18 7.13 -2.27 22.33
CA GLY A 18 8.01 -2.64 23.44
C GLY A 18 7.32 -2.69 24.81
N THR A 19 8.08 -3.00 25.86
CA THR A 19 7.56 -3.25 27.22
C THR A 19 7.42 -2.00 28.09
N ASP A 20 8.01 -0.87 27.68
CA ASP A 20 7.93 0.38 28.45
C ASP A 20 6.50 0.94 28.42
N PRO A 21 5.81 1.14 29.56
CA PRO A 21 4.43 1.62 29.56
C PRO A 21 4.26 3.08 29.11
N GLU A 22 5.32 3.90 29.15
CA GLU A 22 5.28 5.33 28.84
C GLU A 22 5.94 5.68 27.49
N TYR A 23 6.54 4.69 26.82
CA TYR A 23 7.21 4.87 25.54
C TYR A 23 6.75 3.85 24.50
N PHE A 24 6.47 4.30 23.27
CA PHE A 24 6.17 3.43 22.13
C PHE A 24 7.34 3.36 21.15
N ASP A 25 8.00 2.21 21.10
CA ASP A 25 9.10 1.96 20.17
C ASP A 25 8.60 1.52 18.78
N TRP A 26 8.72 2.38 17.79
CA TRP A 26 8.38 2.07 16.39
C TRP A 26 9.19 0.89 15.81
N GLN A 27 10.34 0.53 16.38
CA GLN A 27 11.10 -0.65 15.93
C GLN A 27 10.46 -1.96 16.40
N GLU A 28 9.87 -2.02 17.58
CA GLU A 28 9.34 -3.26 18.19
C GLU A 28 7.90 -3.58 17.69
N VAL A 29 7.73 -3.59 16.37
CA VAL A 29 6.45 -3.70 15.66
C VAL A 29 6.60 -4.47 14.34
N TRP A 30 5.54 -5.19 13.95
CA TRP A 30 5.37 -5.79 12.62
C TRP A 30 4.75 -4.80 11.62
N TYR A 31 5.40 -4.59 10.47
CA TYR A 31 4.90 -3.72 9.40
C TYR A 31 4.64 -4.50 8.11
N PRO A 32 3.49 -4.30 7.43
CA PRO A 32 3.33 -4.81 6.08
C PRO A 32 4.24 -4.03 5.12
N VAL A 33 4.99 -4.72 4.27
CA VAL A 33 5.90 -4.06 3.30
C VAL A 33 5.50 -4.31 1.86
N HIS A 34 4.70 -5.35 1.61
CA HIS A 34 4.20 -5.69 0.28
C HIS A 34 2.94 -6.56 0.33
N TYR A 35 2.09 -6.47 -0.69
CA TYR A 35 1.19 -7.58 -1.02
C TYR A 35 1.99 -8.72 -1.65
N VAL A 36 1.77 -9.95 -1.20
CA VAL A 36 2.50 -11.12 -1.70
C VAL A 36 2.29 -11.34 -3.19
N GLU A 37 1.08 -11.06 -3.69
CA GLU A 37 0.71 -11.18 -5.12
C GLU A 37 1.42 -10.17 -6.05
N ASP A 38 2.04 -9.13 -5.50
CA ASP A 38 2.80 -8.15 -6.27
C ASP A 38 4.31 -8.43 -6.26
N LEU A 39 4.77 -9.40 -5.45
CA LEU A 39 6.17 -9.83 -5.40
C LEU A 39 6.50 -10.85 -6.48
N ASP A 40 7.73 -10.80 -6.99
CA ASP A 40 8.25 -11.72 -8.01
C ASP A 40 9.31 -12.62 -7.39
N LYS A 41 9.04 -13.93 -7.35
CA LYS A 41 9.94 -14.91 -6.71
C LYS A 41 11.29 -15.05 -7.42
N THR A 42 11.42 -14.54 -8.65
CA THR A 42 12.63 -14.70 -9.46
C THR A 42 13.68 -13.60 -9.23
N LYS A 43 13.32 -12.52 -8.54
CA LYS A 43 14.20 -11.36 -8.39
C LYS A 43 14.08 -10.69 -7.01
N PRO A 44 15.16 -10.09 -6.51
CA PRO A 44 15.10 -9.25 -5.32
C PRO A 44 14.22 -8.01 -5.56
N THR A 45 13.56 -7.54 -4.51
CA THR A 45 12.70 -6.34 -4.51
C THR A 45 13.16 -5.38 -3.42
N PRO A 46 13.59 -4.15 -3.75
CA PRO A 46 13.97 -3.16 -2.74
C PRO A 46 12.75 -2.54 -2.07
N PHE A 47 12.88 -2.20 -0.79
CA PHE A 47 11.96 -1.37 -0.02
C PHE A 47 12.73 -0.59 1.05
N THR A 48 12.14 0.45 1.61
CA THR A 48 12.70 1.14 2.77
C THR A 48 11.66 1.12 3.88
N LEU A 49 12.05 0.66 5.06
CA LEU A 49 11.21 0.60 6.26
C LEU A 49 11.90 1.39 7.37
N LEU A 50 11.25 2.43 7.90
CA LEU A 50 11.82 3.25 8.99
C LEU A 50 13.25 3.74 8.68
N GLU A 51 13.45 4.33 7.50
CA GLU A 51 14.74 4.80 6.97
C GLU A 51 15.80 3.72 6.72
N ARG A 52 15.48 2.44 6.98
CA ARG A 52 16.34 1.29 6.71
C ARG A 52 16.03 0.72 5.33
N ASP A 53 17.01 0.76 4.43
CA ASP A 53 16.91 0.08 3.14
C ASP A 53 16.98 -1.44 3.33
N ILE A 54 16.00 -2.15 2.76
CA ILE A 54 15.85 -3.59 2.87
C ILE A 54 15.60 -4.22 1.50
N VAL A 55 16.01 -5.48 1.37
CA VAL A 55 15.79 -6.30 0.18
C VAL A 55 14.90 -7.50 0.51
N ILE A 56 13.80 -7.62 -0.21
CA ILE A 56 12.87 -8.76 -0.15
C ILE A 56 13.24 -9.75 -1.25
N TRP A 57 13.38 -11.03 -0.93
CA TRP A 57 13.68 -12.07 -1.91
C TRP A 57 13.07 -13.42 -1.52
N TRP A 58 12.89 -14.31 -2.49
CA TRP A 58 12.29 -15.62 -2.27
C TRP A 58 13.35 -16.68 -2.02
N GLU A 59 13.31 -17.33 -0.85
CA GLU A 59 14.15 -18.48 -0.56
C GLU A 59 13.40 -19.77 -0.92
N GLU A 60 13.85 -20.44 -1.99
CA GLU A 60 13.22 -21.66 -2.48
C GLU A 60 13.31 -22.81 -1.47
N LYS A 61 14.47 -22.97 -0.80
CA LYS A 61 14.74 -24.08 0.13
C LYS A 61 13.69 -24.23 1.24
N ASN A 62 13.19 -23.10 1.77
CA ASN A 62 12.20 -23.08 2.86
C ASN A 62 10.83 -22.56 2.40
N HIS A 63 10.67 -22.31 1.09
CA HIS A 63 9.49 -21.64 0.51
C HIS A 63 9.04 -20.40 1.30
N GLN A 64 10.00 -19.52 1.62
CA GLN A 64 9.74 -18.35 2.48
C GLN A 64 10.30 -17.07 1.86
N TRP A 65 9.56 -15.97 1.99
CA TRP A 65 10.08 -14.63 1.74
C TRP A 65 11.08 -14.25 2.82
N ARG A 66 12.29 -13.88 2.41
CA ARG A 66 13.36 -13.40 3.28
C ARG A 66 13.56 -11.90 3.09
N VAL A 67 13.96 -11.24 4.16
CA VAL A 67 14.27 -9.81 4.15
C VAL A 67 15.61 -9.56 4.83
N PHE A 68 16.49 -8.85 4.14
CA PHE A 68 17.78 -8.42 4.65
C PHE A 68 17.88 -6.90 4.66
N GLU A 69 18.78 -6.35 5.47
CA GLU A 69 19.33 -5.03 5.19
C GLU A 69 19.96 -5.02 3.79
N ASP A 70 19.68 -3.99 3.00
CA ASP A 70 20.06 -3.94 1.58
C ASP A 70 21.52 -3.52 1.38
N GLN A 71 22.44 -4.15 2.12
CA GLN A 71 23.87 -3.82 2.09
C GLN A 71 24.71 -5.09 2.21
N CYS A 72 25.53 -5.34 1.20
CA CYS A 72 26.49 -6.44 1.23
C CYS A 72 27.62 -6.14 2.25
N PRO A 73 27.92 -7.03 3.21
CA PRO A 73 28.93 -6.78 4.24
C PRO A 73 30.36 -6.69 3.68
N HIS A 74 30.58 -7.12 2.44
CA HIS A 74 31.89 -7.03 1.81
C HIS A 74 32.28 -5.58 1.49
N ARG A 75 31.45 -4.86 0.71
CA ARG A 75 31.72 -3.48 0.24
C ARG A 75 30.46 -2.62 0.08
N LEU A 76 29.43 -2.92 0.87
CA LEU A 76 28.19 -2.13 0.99
C LEU A 76 27.37 -1.99 -0.29
N ALA A 77 27.60 -2.85 -1.29
CA ALA A 77 26.79 -2.86 -2.51
C ALA A 77 25.34 -3.26 -2.19
N PRO A 78 24.34 -2.63 -2.83
CA PRO A 78 22.94 -2.98 -2.64
C PRO A 78 22.68 -4.39 -3.17
N LEU A 79 22.18 -5.26 -2.29
CA LEU A 79 21.85 -6.65 -2.61
C LEU A 79 20.59 -6.76 -3.47
N SER A 80 19.72 -5.75 -3.43
CA SER A 80 18.53 -5.61 -4.27
C SER A 80 18.84 -5.48 -5.76
N GLN A 81 20.06 -5.07 -6.11
CA GLN A 81 20.56 -5.07 -7.49
C GLN A 81 21.14 -6.43 -7.91
N GLY A 82 21.13 -7.41 -7.01
CA GLY A 82 21.62 -8.76 -7.22
C GLY A 82 20.60 -9.69 -7.87
N ARG A 83 20.81 -11.00 -7.65
CA ARG A 83 19.94 -12.06 -8.15
C ARG A 83 19.85 -13.21 -7.17
N ILE A 84 18.87 -14.08 -7.36
CA ILE A 84 18.84 -15.39 -6.72
C ILE A 84 19.63 -16.34 -7.61
N ASN A 85 20.72 -16.91 -7.10
CA ASN A 85 21.59 -17.78 -7.89
C ASN A 85 21.06 -19.21 -7.97
N GLN A 86 21.76 -20.08 -8.72
CA GLN A 86 21.35 -21.47 -8.93
C GLN A 86 21.31 -22.31 -7.64
N ALA A 87 22.06 -21.91 -6.60
CA ALA A 87 22.03 -22.54 -5.29
C ALA A 87 20.87 -22.04 -4.40
N GLY A 88 20.03 -21.14 -4.92
CA GLY A 88 18.92 -20.55 -4.18
C GLY A 88 19.35 -19.51 -3.13
N CYS A 89 20.56 -18.96 -3.24
CA CYS A 89 21.08 -17.93 -2.35
C CYS A 89 20.92 -16.54 -2.97
N LEU A 90 20.82 -15.50 -2.14
CA LEU A 90 20.88 -14.11 -2.61
C LEU A 90 22.33 -13.75 -2.95
N GLU A 91 22.60 -13.49 -4.22
CA GLU A 91 23.93 -13.21 -4.74
C GLU A 91 24.13 -11.71 -4.97
N CYS A 92 25.16 -11.16 -4.34
CA CYS A 92 25.58 -9.78 -4.51
C CYS A 92 26.08 -9.53 -5.95
N PRO A 93 25.60 -8.46 -6.63
CA PRO A 93 25.96 -8.22 -8.02
C PRO A 93 27.41 -7.78 -8.22
N TYR A 94 28.11 -7.37 -7.15
CA TYR A 94 29.45 -6.81 -7.27
C TYR A 94 30.53 -7.90 -7.37
N HIS A 95 30.55 -8.84 -6.42
CA HIS A 95 31.61 -9.87 -6.35
C HIS A 95 31.06 -11.29 -6.26
N GLY A 96 29.75 -11.49 -6.40
CA GLY A 96 29.13 -12.81 -6.38
C GLY A 96 29.10 -13.49 -5.01
N TRP A 97 29.34 -12.74 -3.91
CA TRP A 97 29.13 -13.28 -2.56
C TRP A 97 27.65 -13.64 -2.41
N ALA A 98 27.37 -14.88 -1.99
CA ALA A 98 26.01 -15.38 -1.88
C ALA A 98 25.64 -15.72 -0.43
N PHE A 99 24.42 -15.37 -0.05
CA PHE A 99 23.93 -15.47 1.32
C PHE A 99 22.68 -16.36 1.41
N SER A 100 22.64 -17.26 2.40
CA SER A 100 21.45 -18.08 2.70
C SER A 100 20.37 -17.25 3.41
N GLY A 101 19.14 -17.78 3.55
CA GLY A 101 18.02 -17.05 4.17
C GLY A 101 18.20 -16.59 5.62
N ARG A 102 19.24 -17.06 6.32
CA ARG A 102 19.62 -16.57 7.66
C ARG A 102 20.73 -15.51 7.61
N GLY A 103 21.15 -15.10 6.42
CA GLY A 103 22.15 -14.08 6.19
C GLY A 103 23.59 -14.59 6.19
N ASN A 104 23.84 -15.88 6.46
CA ASN A 104 25.19 -16.44 6.42
C ASN A 104 25.74 -16.42 4.99
N CYS A 105 27.00 -16.03 4.80
CA CYS A 105 27.67 -16.21 3.52
C CYS A 105 27.91 -17.70 3.30
N GLU A 106 27.46 -18.20 2.15
CA GLU A 106 27.61 -19.59 1.74
C GLU A 106 28.66 -19.72 0.63
N ILE A 107 28.86 -18.67 -0.17
CA ILE A 107 29.70 -18.71 -1.36
C ILE A 107 30.52 -17.42 -1.45
N ILE A 108 31.85 -17.56 -1.51
CA ILE A 108 32.81 -16.50 -1.83
C ILE A 108 33.61 -16.95 -3.06
N PRO A 109 33.25 -16.52 -4.28
CA PRO A 109 33.85 -17.07 -5.49
C PRO A 109 35.36 -16.82 -5.63
N GLN A 110 35.87 -15.75 -5.02
CA GLN A 110 37.30 -15.37 -5.10
C GLN A 110 38.15 -16.01 -3.99
N GLN A 111 37.55 -16.81 -3.10
CA GLN A 111 38.28 -17.51 -2.06
C GLN A 111 38.97 -18.75 -2.64
N LYS A 112 40.22 -19.00 -2.22
CA LYS A 112 40.94 -20.24 -2.55
C LYS A 112 40.23 -21.46 -1.94
N GLU A 113 40.39 -22.62 -2.57
CA GLU A 113 39.89 -23.87 -2.00
C GLU A 113 40.43 -24.09 -0.58
N GLY A 114 39.56 -24.53 0.33
CA GLY A 114 39.86 -24.70 1.76
C GLY A 114 39.97 -23.41 2.58
N GLY A 115 39.64 -22.24 2.00
CA GLY A 115 39.46 -21.02 2.79
C GLY A 115 38.22 -21.10 3.71
N GLU A 116 38.16 -20.20 4.69
CA GLU A 116 37.10 -20.19 5.72
C GLU A 116 36.54 -18.77 6.01
N ALA A 117 36.72 -17.81 5.09
CA ALA A 117 36.30 -16.43 5.31
C ALA A 117 34.78 -16.30 5.50
N GLU A 118 34.00 -17.20 4.92
CA GLU A 118 32.55 -17.32 5.07
C GLU A 118 32.12 -17.68 6.51
N LYS A 119 33.02 -18.27 7.31
CA LYS A 119 32.77 -18.59 8.73
C LYS A 119 32.86 -17.36 9.64
N SER A 120 33.39 -16.24 9.15
CA SER A 120 33.44 -15.01 9.92
C SER A 120 32.04 -14.45 10.16
N SER A 121 31.73 -14.02 11.38
CA SER A 121 30.49 -13.27 11.66
C SER A 121 30.39 -11.95 10.88
N ARG A 122 31.52 -11.44 10.35
CA ARG A 122 31.56 -10.27 9.46
C ARG A 122 31.13 -10.58 8.03
N ALA A 123 31.04 -11.86 7.66
CA ALA A 123 30.51 -12.33 6.39
C ALA A 123 29.00 -12.60 6.47
N THR A 124 28.29 -12.04 7.44
CA THR A 124 26.84 -12.23 7.61
C THR A 124 26.11 -10.95 7.24
N VAL A 125 25.04 -11.08 6.45
CA VAL A 125 24.07 -10.00 6.21
C VAL A 125 23.03 -10.01 7.33
N LYS A 126 22.67 -8.84 7.85
CA LYS A 126 21.61 -8.73 8.85
C LYS A 126 20.24 -9.03 8.23
N PHE A 127 19.54 -10.02 8.79
CA PHE A 127 18.17 -10.35 8.38
C PHE A 127 17.13 -9.73 9.31
N LEU A 128 15.93 -9.53 8.78
CA LEU A 128 14.75 -9.11 9.52
C LEU A 128 13.71 -10.24 9.49
N PRO A 129 13.05 -10.56 10.62
CA PRO A 129 12.01 -11.59 10.64
C PRO A 129 10.84 -11.24 9.72
N THR A 130 10.30 -12.26 9.06
CA THR A 130 9.20 -12.13 8.10
C THR A 130 8.05 -13.07 8.44
N LYS A 131 6.81 -12.60 8.24
CA LYS A 131 5.61 -13.44 8.29
C LYS A 131 4.66 -13.05 7.16
N VAL A 132 4.05 -14.03 6.50
CA VAL A 132 2.96 -13.80 5.56
C VAL A 132 1.65 -13.98 6.31
N CYS A 133 0.82 -12.94 6.34
CA CYS A 133 -0.49 -13.00 6.98
C CYS A 133 -1.48 -12.16 6.18
N GLN A 134 -2.70 -12.66 6.00
CA GLN A 134 -3.78 -11.97 5.27
C GLN A 134 -3.34 -11.37 3.92
N SER A 135 -2.56 -12.14 3.14
CA SER A 135 -1.98 -11.77 1.82
C SER A 135 -0.93 -10.65 1.82
N LEU A 136 -0.51 -10.18 3.00
CA LEU A 136 0.57 -9.21 3.18
C LEU A 136 1.84 -9.91 3.67
N LEU A 137 2.99 -9.43 3.19
CA LEU A 137 4.29 -9.73 3.76
C LEU A 137 4.58 -8.72 4.88
N PHE A 138 4.66 -9.20 6.11
CA PHE A 138 5.06 -8.44 7.28
C PHE A 138 6.55 -8.60 7.58
N VAL A 139 7.18 -7.52 8.03
CA VAL A 139 8.57 -7.46 8.50
C VAL A 139 8.58 -6.93 9.92
N TYR A 140 9.29 -7.61 10.81
CA TYR A 140 9.54 -7.11 12.16
C TYR A 140 10.78 -6.23 12.16
N ALA A 141 10.65 -4.97 12.60
CA ALA A 141 11.74 -4.00 12.51
C ALA A 141 12.77 -4.09 13.66
N GLY A 142 12.35 -4.67 14.79
CA GLY A 142 13.05 -4.66 16.06
C GLY A 142 13.98 -5.85 16.25
N LYS A 143 14.16 -6.26 17.50
CA LYS A 143 15.04 -7.38 17.85
C LYS A 143 14.46 -8.72 17.39
N VAL A 144 15.28 -9.54 16.75
CA VAL A 144 14.86 -10.82 16.15
C VAL A 144 14.18 -11.73 17.18
N GLU A 145 14.71 -11.77 18.40
CA GLU A 145 14.23 -12.58 19.52
C GLU A 145 12.83 -12.21 20.03
N ASN A 146 12.36 -10.99 19.75
CA ASN A 146 11.06 -10.50 20.18
C ASN A 146 9.96 -10.80 19.16
N ALA A 147 10.31 -11.04 17.90
CA ALA A 147 9.37 -11.13 16.79
C ALA A 147 8.29 -12.20 16.97
N ASP A 148 8.63 -13.37 17.53
CA ASP A 148 7.65 -14.45 17.75
C ASP A 148 6.74 -14.21 18.95
N GLN A 149 7.09 -13.28 19.84
CA GLN A 149 6.30 -12.90 21.00
C GLN A 149 5.43 -11.66 20.72
N THR A 150 5.77 -10.84 19.72
CA THR A 150 4.98 -9.68 19.31
C THR A 150 3.87 -10.08 18.33
N PRO A 151 2.60 -9.70 18.58
CA PRO A 151 1.50 -10.00 17.68
C PRO A 151 1.62 -9.24 16.36
N ILE A 152 1.19 -9.88 15.27
CA ILE A 152 1.04 -9.22 13.96
C ILE A 152 -0.28 -8.45 13.98
N PRO A 153 -0.32 -7.20 13.51
CA PRO A 153 -1.57 -6.43 13.45
C PRO A 153 -2.48 -6.97 12.33
N THR A 154 -3.49 -7.75 12.72
CA THR A 154 -4.49 -8.39 11.85
C THR A 154 -5.90 -7.90 12.17
N VAL A 155 -6.82 -8.10 11.21
CA VAL A 155 -8.27 -7.94 11.45
C VAL A 155 -8.88 -9.32 11.62
N ASP A 156 -9.11 -9.72 12.87
CA ASP A 156 -9.49 -11.10 13.23
C ASP A 156 -10.76 -11.57 12.52
N VAL A 157 -11.75 -10.68 12.33
CA VAL A 157 -13.02 -11.02 11.67
C VAL A 157 -12.88 -11.41 10.18
N LEU A 158 -11.75 -11.07 9.55
CA LEU A 158 -11.43 -11.54 8.20
C LEU A 158 -11.03 -13.02 8.17
N ASP A 159 -10.51 -13.54 9.27
CA ASP A 159 -10.05 -14.93 9.36
C ASP A 159 -11.19 -15.88 9.73
N GLU A 160 -12.16 -15.42 10.54
CA GLU A 160 -13.33 -16.20 10.98
C GLU A 160 -14.23 -16.69 9.82
N SER A 161 -14.28 -15.95 8.71
CA SER A 161 -15.20 -16.19 7.58
C SER A 161 -14.57 -15.88 6.22
N SER A 162 -13.31 -16.27 6.03
CA SER A 162 -12.48 -15.90 4.87
C SER A 162 -13.12 -16.12 3.50
N ASN A 163 -13.95 -17.16 3.32
CA ASN A 163 -14.63 -17.45 2.05
C ASN A 163 -15.81 -16.51 1.72
N GLU A 164 -16.34 -15.80 2.71
CA GLU A 164 -17.50 -14.93 2.54
C GLU A 164 -17.09 -13.54 2.05
N TRP A 165 -15.91 -13.07 2.46
CA TRP A 165 -15.38 -11.76 2.12
C TRP A 165 -14.90 -11.68 0.66
N VAL A 166 -15.13 -10.52 0.05
CA VAL A 166 -14.47 -10.09 -1.18
C VAL A 166 -13.65 -8.86 -0.85
N CYS A 167 -12.34 -8.90 -1.11
CA CYS A 167 -11.44 -7.81 -0.77
C CYS A 167 -10.98 -7.08 -2.02
N LEU A 168 -11.25 -5.77 -2.08
CA LEU A 168 -10.56 -4.88 -3.01
C LEU A 168 -9.35 -4.31 -2.26
N ASN A 169 -8.15 -4.64 -2.73
CA ASN A 169 -6.90 -4.20 -2.10
C ASN A 169 -6.20 -3.20 -3.00
N THR A 170 -5.44 -2.27 -2.43
CA THR A 170 -4.49 -1.42 -3.15
C THR A 170 -3.40 -0.94 -2.19
N PHE A 171 -2.30 -0.44 -2.74
CA PHE A 171 -1.28 0.24 -1.97
C PHE A 171 -0.83 1.50 -2.70
N ARG A 172 -0.19 2.42 -1.98
CA ARG A 172 0.45 3.58 -2.59
C ARG A 172 1.52 4.15 -1.69
N ASP A 173 2.65 4.56 -2.27
CA ASP A 173 3.61 5.41 -1.56
C ASP A 173 3.10 6.85 -1.56
N LEU A 174 3.02 7.44 -0.39
CA LEU A 174 2.43 8.75 -0.14
C LEU A 174 3.52 9.69 0.39
N PRO A 175 3.57 10.93 -0.08
CA PRO A 175 4.63 11.89 0.25
C PRO A 175 4.30 12.64 1.55
N TYR A 176 3.91 11.92 2.59
CA TYR A 176 3.73 12.46 3.93
C TYR A 176 3.90 11.36 4.98
N ASP A 177 4.10 11.78 6.23
CA ASP A 177 4.34 10.88 7.35
C ASP A 177 3.15 9.92 7.60
N ALA A 178 3.45 8.73 8.10
CA ALA A 178 2.45 7.73 8.45
C ALA A 178 1.43 8.25 9.48
N LEU A 179 1.83 9.13 10.40
CA LEU A 179 0.94 9.78 11.35
C LEU A 179 -0.05 10.75 10.68
N THR A 180 0.40 11.48 9.64
CA THR A 180 -0.47 12.34 8.83
C THR A 180 -1.52 11.51 8.09
N LEU A 181 -1.13 10.34 7.58
CA LEU A 181 -2.07 9.40 6.99
C LEU A 181 -3.09 8.90 8.03
N MET A 182 -2.63 8.45 9.20
CA MET A 182 -3.52 7.94 10.26
C MET A 182 -4.52 9.01 10.72
N GLU A 183 -4.09 10.26 10.86
CA GLU A 183 -4.98 11.39 11.15
C GLU A 183 -6.09 11.53 10.10
N ASN A 184 -5.72 11.52 8.82
CA ASN A 184 -6.68 11.67 7.72
C ASN A 184 -7.72 10.54 7.68
N VAL A 185 -7.30 9.28 7.87
CA VAL A 185 -8.23 8.14 7.77
C VAL A 185 -9.11 7.93 9.00
N LEU A 186 -8.72 8.52 10.14
CA LEU A 186 -9.53 8.57 11.37
C LEU A 186 -10.58 9.69 11.33
N ASP A 187 -10.35 10.74 10.55
CA ASP A 187 -11.31 11.83 10.36
C ASP A 187 -12.37 11.45 9.30
N ALA A 188 -13.57 11.06 9.73
CA ALA A 188 -14.66 10.77 8.79
C ALA A 188 -15.31 12.03 8.19
N SER A 189 -15.07 13.22 8.76
CA SER A 189 -15.79 14.45 8.42
C SER A 189 -15.42 15.01 7.05
N HIS A 190 -14.19 14.76 6.59
CA HIS A 190 -13.71 15.24 5.29
C HIS A 190 -14.37 14.49 4.10
N ILE A 191 -14.85 13.26 4.31
CA ILE A 191 -15.26 12.36 3.23
C ILE A 191 -16.31 12.97 2.28
N PRO A 192 -17.41 13.59 2.74
CA PRO A 192 -18.40 14.20 1.84
C PRO A 192 -17.85 15.33 0.96
N TYR A 193 -16.81 16.04 1.42
CA TYR A 193 -16.26 17.22 0.76
C TYR A 193 -15.04 16.91 -0.10
N THR A 194 -14.02 16.31 0.49
CA THR A 194 -12.77 15.98 -0.19
C THR A 194 -13.00 14.99 -1.32
N HIS A 195 -13.83 13.97 -1.06
CA HIS A 195 -14.16 12.90 -1.99
C HIS A 195 -15.47 13.16 -2.74
N HIS A 196 -15.89 14.42 -2.86
CA HIS A 196 -17.11 14.77 -3.59
C HIS A 196 -17.03 14.35 -5.06
N ARG A 197 -18.06 13.64 -5.55
CA ARG A 197 -18.14 13.05 -6.91
C ARG A 197 -17.17 11.90 -7.16
N THR A 198 -16.52 11.38 -6.11
CA THR A 198 -15.82 10.09 -6.14
C THR A 198 -16.56 9.10 -5.24
N VAL A 199 -16.14 8.95 -3.98
CA VAL A 199 -16.79 8.05 -3.00
C VAL A 199 -17.73 8.79 -2.04
N GLY A 200 -17.66 10.12 -2.02
CA GLY A 200 -18.45 11.02 -1.18
C GLY A 200 -19.42 11.91 -1.96
N ASN A 201 -20.39 12.47 -1.23
CA ASN A 201 -21.32 13.47 -1.74
C ASN A 201 -21.56 14.53 -0.66
N ARG A 202 -21.27 15.82 -0.95
CA ARG A 202 -21.41 16.92 0.01
C ARG A 202 -22.84 17.09 0.54
N ALA A 203 -23.85 16.65 -0.21
CA ALA A 203 -25.24 16.64 0.26
C ALA A 203 -25.50 15.66 1.43
N ASN A 204 -24.58 14.70 1.65
CA ASN A 204 -24.66 13.71 2.71
C ASN A 204 -23.96 14.15 4.01
N VAL A 205 -23.47 15.40 4.09
CA VAL A 205 -22.90 15.94 5.33
C VAL A 205 -23.92 15.85 6.47
N ALA A 206 -23.42 15.50 7.66
CA ALA A 206 -24.17 15.40 8.91
C ALA A 206 -23.20 15.65 10.08
N PRO A 207 -23.71 15.98 11.28
CA PRO A 207 -22.90 15.97 12.49
C PRO A 207 -22.20 14.61 12.68
N VAL A 208 -20.93 14.66 13.08
CA VAL A 208 -20.13 13.46 13.39
C VAL A 208 -19.90 13.45 14.90
N GLU A 209 -20.71 12.67 15.60
CA GLU A 209 -20.70 12.57 17.06
C GLU A 209 -19.89 11.33 17.47
N LEU A 210 -18.57 11.49 17.54
CA LEU A 210 -17.65 10.42 17.90
C LEU A 210 -17.60 10.21 19.41
N GLU A 211 -17.40 8.96 19.82
CA GLU A 211 -17.10 8.58 21.20
C GLU A 211 -15.90 7.62 21.25
N VAL A 212 -14.99 7.84 22.19
CA VAL A 212 -13.89 6.91 22.48
C VAL A 212 -14.35 5.94 23.56
N VAL A 213 -14.32 4.64 23.25
CA VAL A 213 -14.80 3.56 24.13
C VAL A 213 -13.64 2.96 24.93
N GLU A 214 -12.47 2.82 24.31
CA GLU A 214 -11.28 2.21 24.91
C GLU A 214 -10.05 2.93 24.39
N SER A 215 -9.06 3.19 25.24
CA SER A 215 -7.78 3.81 24.83
C SER A 215 -6.63 3.28 25.69
N GLY A 216 -5.47 3.09 25.08
CA GLY A 216 -4.28 2.53 25.71
C GLY A 216 -3.04 2.66 24.84
N LYS A 217 -1.92 2.09 25.29
CA LYS A 217 -0.67 2.09 24.50
C LYS A 217 -0.85 1.39 23.16
N TRP A 218 -1.69 0.35 23.12
CA TRP A 218 -2.02 -0.42 21.91
C TRP A 218 -2.82 0.38 20.86
N GLY A 219 -3.36 1.56 21.20
CA GLY A 219 -4.23 2.35 20.34
C GLY A 219 -5.56 2.68 21.03
N PHE A 220 -6.63 2.84 20.25
CA PHE A 220 -7.96 3.14 20.79
C PHE A 220 -9.09 2.56 19.93
N LYS A 221 -10.26 2.42 20.53
CA LYS A 221 -11.53 2.10 19.86
C LYS A 221 -12.51 3.22 20.07
N GLY A 222 -13.29 3.51 19.06
CA GLY A 222 -14.37 4.47 19.14
C GLY A 222 -15.55 4.10 18.27
N VAL A 223 -16.64 4.81 18.47
CA VAL A 223 -17.90 4.59 17.77
C VAL A 223 -18.47 5.91 17.25
N TRP A 224 -19.19 5.80 16.14
CA TRP A 224 -20.12 6.81 15.66
C TRP A 224 -21.48 6.14 15.48
N GLU A 225 -22.41 6.42 16.40
CA GLU A 225 -23.70 5.72 16.50
C GLU A 225 -24.59 5.96 15.28
N GLU A 226 -24.73 7.21 14.84
CA GLU A 226 -25.51 7.51 13.64
C GLU A 226 -24.81 6.97 12.40
N GLY A 227 -23.48 7.08 12.34
CA GLY A 227 -22.69 6.62 11.21
C GLY A 227 -22.88 7.42 9.91
N PRO A 228 -22.19 7.01 8.83
CA PRO A 228 -22.07 7.83 7.63
C PRO A 228 -23.37 7.89 6.81
N ARG A 229 -23.43 8.92 5.96
CA ARG A 229 -24.56 9.18 5.04
C ARG A 229 -25.89 9.27 5.77
N LYS A 230 -25.97 10.13 6.80
CA LYS A 230 -27.18 10.36 7.62
C LYS A 230 -27.76 9.03 8.16
N GLY A 231 -26.86 8.12 8.56
CA GLY A 231 -27.16 6.80 9.11
C GLY A 231 -27.66 5.71 8.16
N THR A 232 -27.66 5.93 6.85
CA THR A 232 -27.99 4.86 5.88
C THR A 232 -27.01 3.68 5.90
N LEU A 233 -25.78 3.90 6.36
CA LEU A 233 -24.75 2.87 6.48
C LEU A 233 -24.67 2.22 7.88
N GLY A 234 -25.48 2.70 8.82
CA GLY A 234 -25.52 2.23 10.20
C GLY A 234 -24.32 2.70 11.03
N ARG A 235 -24.32 2.28 12.30
CA ARG A 235 -23.25 2.53 13.27
C ARG A 235 -21.88 2.16 12.69
N GLN A 236 -20.92 3.06 12.87
CA GLN A 236 -19.52 2.84 12.51
C GLN A 236 -18.71 2.56 13.76
N GLU A 237 -18.01 1.43 13.79
CA GLU A 237 -16.99 1.15 14.80
C GLU A 237 -15.62 1.42 14.19
N THR A 238 -14.76 2.13 14.93
CA THR A 238 -13.41 2.48 14.50
C THR A 238 -12.42 1.89 15.49
N THR A 239 -11.43 1.15 14.98
CA THR A 239 -10.28 0.73 15.79
C THR A 239 -9.01 1.33 15.20
N PHE A 240 -8.26 2.06 16.01
CA PHE A 240 -6.86 2.39 15.76
C PHE A 240 -6.00 1.40 16.54
N MET A 241 -5.14 0.66 15.85
CA MET A 241 -4.12 -0.20 16.42
C MET A 241 -2.75 0.40 16.13
N ALA A 242 -2.04 0.75 17.20
CA ALA A 242 -0.78 1.44 17.11
C ALA A 242 0.31 0.59 16.42
N PRO A 243 1.23 1.24 15.68
CA PRO A 243 1.30 2.69 15.48
C PRO A 243 0.67 3.16 14.16
N GLY A 244 0.20 2.24 13.31
CA GLY A 244 -0.08 2.55 11.92
C GLY A 244 -1.16 1.68 11.30
N MET A 245 -2.10 1.15 12.07
CA MET A 245 -3.25 0.43 11.52
C MET A 245 -4.54 1.05 12.02
N MET A 246 -5.53 1.15 11.13
CA MET A 246 -6.90 1.43 11.52
C MET A 246 -7.86 0.55 10.73
N TRP A 247 -9.04 0.25 11.30
CA TRP A 247 -10.17 -0.18 10.50
C TRP A 247 -11.50 0.42 10.96
N HIS A 248 -12.37 0.68 9.98
CA HIS A 248 -13.78 0.99 10.17
C HIS A 248 -14.61 -0.24 9.87
N ASP A 249 -15.56 -0.57 10.75
CA ASP A 249 -16.55 -1.62 10.58
C ASP A 249 -17.95 -1.03 10.50
N LEU A 250 -18.63 -1.31 9.38
CA LEU A 250 -19.94 -0.78 9.04
C LEU A 250 -20.84 -1.94 8.67
N THR A 251 -22.00 -2.03 9.32
CA THR A 251 -23.04 -2.98 8.94
C THR A 251 -24.30 -2.24 8.52
N SER A 252 -24.61 -2.32 7.23
CA SER A 252 -25.80 -1.74 6.62
C SER A 252 -26.81 -2.83 6.27
N LYS A 253 -28.10 -2.56 6.51
CA LYS A 253 -29.20 -3.43 6.05
C LYS A 253 -29.22 -3.60 4.52
N GLN A 254 -28.77 -2.58 3.78
CA GLN A 254 -28.82 -2.57 2.31
C GLN A 254 -27.55 -3.14 1.67
N PHE A 255 -26.38 -2.86 2.23
CA PHE A 255 -25.09 -3.17 1.60
C PHE A 255 -24.34 -4.34 2.26
N GLY A 256 -24.90 -4.93 3.32
CA GLY A 256 -24.23 -5.95 4.11
C GLY A 256 -23.17 -5.35 5.03
N ARG A 257 -22.11 -6.11 5.33
CA ARG A 257 -21.01 -5.65 6.19
C ARG A 257 -19.82 -5.24 5.33
N THR A 258 -19.26 -4.07 5.61
CA THR A 258 -18.11 -3.51 4.90
C THR A 258 -17.06 -3.08 5.91
N LEU A 259 -15.81 -3.43 5.62
CA LEU A 259 -14.65 -2.98 6.36
C LEU A 259 -13.83 -2.03 5.48
N THR A 260 -13.25 -1.01 6.10
CA THR A 260 -12.17 -0.22 5.49
C THR A 260 -10.97 -0.38 6.39
N VAL A 261 -9.92 -1.07 5.94
CA VAL A 261 -8.71 -1.33 6.71
C VAL A 261 -7.55 -0.59 6.05
N VAL A 262 -6.84 0.22 6.81
CA VAL A 262 -5.68 0.97 6.34
C VAL A 262 -4.47 0.66 7.22
N TYR A 263 -3.36 0.32 6.58
CA TYR A 263 -2.04 0.29 7.20
C TYR A 263 -1.19 1.44 6.65
N ALA A 264 -0.53 2.17 7.53
CA ALA A 264 0.50 3.16 7.24
C ALA A 264 1.86 2.62 7.66
N THR A 265 2.69 2.27 6.68
CA THR A 265 4.05 1.78 6.90
C THR A 265 5.04 2.93 6.69
N PRO A 266 5.76 3.38 7.73
CA PRO A 266 6.74 4.45 7.58
C PRO A 266 7.88 4.06 6.63
N ILE A 267 8.14 4.89 5.63
CA ILE A 267 9.28 4.73 4.72
C ILE A 267 10.44 5.59 5.22
N ARG A 268 10.24 6.91 5.26
CA ARG A 268 11.20 7.95 5.67
C ARG A 268 10.42 9.16 6.22
N LYS A 269 11.09 10.15 6.79
CA LYS A 269 10.43 11.41 7.18
C LYS A 269 9.75 12.07 5.96
N GLY A 270 8.44 12.26 6.04
CA GLY A 270 7.60 12.77 4.97
C GLY A 270 7.26 11.74 3.88
N GLU A 271 7.41 10.44 4.15
CA GLU A 271 7.06 9.37 3.21
C GLU A 271 6.55 8.12 3.93
N CYS A 272 5.40 7.59 3.51
CA CYS A 272 4.88 6.31 3.98
C CYS A 272 4.26 5.49 2.86
N ARG A 273 4.12 4.18 3.07
CA ARG A 273 3.29 3.32 2.22
C ARG A 273 1.95 3.08 2.89
N LEU A 274 0.88 3.43 2.18
CA LEU A 274 -0.47 2.98 2.49
C LEU A 274 -0.70 1.57 1.92
N PHE A 275 -1.33 0.70 2.72
CA PHE A 275 -2.06 -0.48 2.25
C PHE A 275 -3.53 -0.31 2.62
N ALA A 276 -4.40 -0.21 1.63
CA ALA A 276 -5.85 -0.12 1.84
C ALA A 276 -6.51 -1.43 1.42
N ARG A 277 -7.35 -1.97 2.30
CA ARG A 277 -8.14 -3.16 2.06
C ARG A 277 -9.59 -2.80 2.30
N PHE A 278 -10.45 -3.15 1.36
CA PHE A 278 -11.89 -2.98 1.44
C PHE A 278 -12.57 -4.35 1.39
N PRO A 279 -12.66 -5.07 2.52
CA PRO A 279 -13.46 -6.29 2.63
C PRO A 279 -14.96 -5.99 2.59
N PHE A 280 -15.68 -6.70 1.73
CA PHE A 280 -17.13 -6.66 1.62
C PHE A 280 -17.74 -8.03 1.85
N LYS A 281 -18.77 -8.09 2.70
CA LYS A 281 -19.65 -9.23 2.90
C LYS A 281 -21.06 -8.83 2.48
N PHE A 282 -21.37 -9.11 1.21
CA PHE A 282 -22.64 -8.74 0.59
C PHE A 282 -23.78 -9.69 0.99
N SER A 283 -24.99 -9.15 1.11
CA SER A 283 -26.21 -9.93 1.35
C SER A 283 -26.68 -10.73 0.12
N SER A 284 -26.15 -10.44 -1.07
CA SER A 284 -26.45 -11.11 -2.34
C SER A 284 -25.16 -11.57 -3.03
N PRO A 285 -25.16 -12.72 -3.74
CA PRO A 285 -23.97 -13.19 -4.46
C PRO A 285 -23.63 -12.36 -5.71
N PHE A 286 -24.58 -11.56 -6.22
CA PHE A 286 -24.42 -10.85 -7.50
C PHE A 286 -23.27 -9.81 -7.46
N PRO A 287 -23.17 -8.87 -6.49
CA PRO A 287 -22.04 -7.93 -6.42
C PRO A 287 -20.68 -8.61 -6.32
N LYS A 288 -20.58 -9.71 -5.55
CA LYS A 288 -19.36 -10.51 -5.41
C LYS A 288 -18.88 -11.03 -6.76
N PHE A 289 -19.78 -11.54 -7.60
CA PHE A 289 -19.47 -12.04 -8.93
C PHE A 289 -18.86 -10.95 -9.84
N PHE A 290 -19.46 -9.76 -9.92
CA PHE A 290 -18.92 -8.69 -10.78
C PHE A 290 -17.58 -8.15 -10.29
N ILE A 291 -17.40 -8.05 -8.97
CA ILE A 291 -16.12 -7.62 -8.40
C ILE A 291 -15.02 -8.63 -8.74
N GLN A 292 -15.30 -9.94 -8.63
CA GLN A 292 -14.33 -10.99 -8.94
C GLN A 292 -13.97 -11.08 -10.43
N LEU A 293 -14.87 -10.65 -11.33
CA LEU A 293 -14.57 -10.54 -12.77
C LEU A 293 -13.76 -9.29 -13.12
N SER A 294 -13.77 -8.27 -12.28
CA SER A 294 -13.05 -7.02 -12.54
C SER A 294 -11.55 -7.20 -12.34
N PRO A 295 -10.69 -6.88 -13.33
CA PRO A 295 -9.25 -6.91 -13.14
C PRO A 295 -8.80 -5.96 -12.02
N ARG A 296 -7.89 -6.37 -11.13
CA ARG A 296 -7.40 -5.53 -10.02
C ARG A 296 -6.95 -4.13 -10.46
N TRP A 297 -6.22 -4.03 -11.59
CA TRP A 297 -5.73 -2.75 -12.09
C TRP A 297 -6.85 -1.74 -12.36
N TYR A 298 -8.06 -2.21 -12.71
CA TYR A 298 -9.20 -1.35 -13.02
C TYR A 298 -9.72 -0.67 -11.75
N SER A 299 -9.91 -1.43 -10.66
CA SER A 299 -10.27 -0.84 -9.36
C SER A 299 -9.16 0.06 -8.82
N HIS A 300 -7.90 -0.28 -9.05
CA HIS A 300 -6.77 0.53 -8.60
C HIS A 300 -6.78 1.94 -9.21
N ILE A 301 -7.21 2.13 -10.46
CA ILE A 301 -7.29 3.47 -11.08
C ILE A 301 -8.20 4.39 -10.24
N GLY A 302 -9.41 3.91 -9.90
CA GLY A 302 -10.35 4.66 -9.09
C GLY A 302 -9.83 4.89 -7.67
N GLN A 303 -9.27 3.87 -7.03
CA GLN A 303 -8.75 3.97 -5.67
C GLN A 303 -7.55 4.92 -5.56
N ASN A 304 -6.65 4.94 -6.55
CA ASN A 304 -5.56 5.92 -6.61
C ASN A 304 -6.12 7.34 -6.74
N GLY A 305 -7.16 7.53 -7.56
CA GLY A 305 -7.84 8.82 -7.69
C GLY A 305 -8.43 9.35 -6.38
N VAL A 306 -8.93 8.46 -5.51
CA VAL A 306 -9.39 8.83 -4.16
C VAL A 306 -8.21 9.30 -3.29
N LEU A 307 -7.10 8.56 -3.26
CA LEU A 307 -5.92 8.97 -2.48
C LEU A 307 -5.32 10.31 -2.96
N GLU A 308 -5.37 10.56 -4.27
CA GLU A 308 -4.92 11.82 -4.86
C GLU A 308 -5.80 13.01 -4.48
N ASP A 309 -7.08 12.77 -4.18
CA ASP A 309 -7.98 13.81 -3.70
C ASP A 309 -7.47 14.37 -2.35
N ASP A 310 -6.83 13.59 -1.49
CA ASP A 310 -6.25 14.06 -0.21
C ASP A 310 -4.84 14.64 -0.34
N GLN A 311 -4.04 13.99 -1.18
CA GLN A 311 -2.58 14.00 -1.07
C GLN A 311 -1.92 15.39 -1.07
N ILE A 312 -2.38 16.29 -1.93
CA ILE A 312 -1.74 17.60 -2.08
C ILE A 312 -1.83 18.40 -0.79
N PHE A 313 -3.02 18.52 -0.20
CA PHE A 313 -3.16 19.34 1.00
C PHE A 313 -2.57 18.67 2.24
N LEU A 314 -2.59 17.33 2.34
CA LEU A 314 -1.94 16.62 3.45
C LEU A 314 -0.42 16.85 3.46
N HIS A 315 0.20 16.81 2.27
CA HIS A 315 1.63 17.12 2.10
C HIS A 315 2.00 18.52 2.61
N HIS A 316 1.14 19.52 2.36
CA HIS A 316 1.33 20.87 2.89
C HIS A 316 0.99 20.98 4.38
N GLN A 317 -0.09 20.33 4.83
CA GLN A 317 -0.59 20.39 6.19
C GLN A 317 0.45 19.91 7.20
N GLU A 318 1.12 18.79 6.96
CA GLU A 318 2.14 18.27 7.87
C GLU A 318 3.34 19.21 8.03
N ARG A 319 3.72 19.92 6.95
CA ARG A 319 4.81 20.91 6.96
C ARG A 319 4.41 22.15 7.75
N TYR A 320 3.15 22.58 7.62
CA TYR A 320 2.61 23.66 8.44
C TYR A 320 2.53 23.27 9.92
N LEU A 321 2.17 22.03 10.22
CA LEU A 321 2.19 21.51 11.58
C LEU A 321 3.63 21.48 12.14
N GLU A 322 4.60 20.97 11.38
CA GLU A 322 6.01 20.96 11.77
C GLU A 322 6.52 22.38 12.07
N ALA A 323 6.25 23.34 11.17
CA ALA A 323 6.61 24.74 11.36
C ALA A 323 5.94 25.39 12.58
N LYS A 324 4.77 24.87 13.02
CA LYS A 324 4.07 25.29 14.24
C LYS A 324 4.48 24.51 15.49
N GLY A 325 5.55 23.71 15.45
CA GLY A 325 6.09 22.98 16.61
C GLY A 325 5.72 21.50 16.67
N GLY A 326 5.17 20.92 15.60
CA GLY A 326 4.92 19.48 15.47
C GLY A 326 3.89 18.92 16.46
N SER A 327 3.96 17.61 16.71
CA SER A 327 3.02 16.90 17.58
C SER A 327 2.98 17.45 19.00
N GLY A 328 4.12 17.92 19.56
CA GLY A 328 4.16 18.49 20.90
C GLY A 328 3.34 19.79 21.06
N ASN A 329 3.04 20.47 19.96
CA ASN A 329 2.27 21.72 19.95
C ASN A 329 0.96 21.62 19.14
N PHE A 330 0.50 20.40 18.84
CA PHE A 330 -0.62 20.19 17.92
C PHE A 330 -1.91 20.90 18.37
N SER A 331 -2.19 20.96 19.68
CA SER A 331 -3.39 21.59 20.23
C SER A 331 -3.42 23.12 20.10
N LYS A 332 -2.26 23.76 19.86
CA LYS A 332 -2.19 25.18 19.47
C LYS A 332 -2.15 25.35 17.96
N ALA A 333 -1.58 24.38 17.24
CA ALA A 333 -1.44 24.43 15.79
C ALA A 333 -2.77 24.17 15.07
N PHE A 334 -3.57 23.25 15.59
CA PHE A 334 -4.89 22.86 15.14
C PHE A 334 -5.97 23.45 16.06
N TYR A 335 -7.10 23.80 15.46
CA TYR A 335 -8.31 24.14 16.19
C TYR A 335 -9.33 23.04 15.93
N LEU A 336 -9.57 22.21 16.95
CA LEU A 336 -10.37 20.99 16.90
C LEU A 336 -11.59 21.13 17.84
N PRO A 337 -12.58 21.98 17.53
CA PRO A 337 -13.59 22.40 18.48
C PRO A 337 -14.78 21.44 18.60
N THR A 338 -14.91 20.44 17.73
CA THR A 338 -16.11 19.60 17.64
C THR A 338 -15.81 18.14 17.95
N LYS A 339 -16.87 17.36 18.19
CA LYS A 339 -16.74 15.90 18.35
C LYS A 339 -16.31 15.18 17.08
N ALA A 340 -16.44 15.79 15.90
CA ALA A 340 -15.92 15.23 14.66
C ALA A 340 -14.39 15.07 14.71
N ASP A 341 -13.73 15.90 15.51
CA ASP A 341 -12.27 15.97 15.63
C ASP A 341 -11.71 14.99 16.68
N LEU A 342 -12.58 14.27 17.40
CA LEU A 342 -12.20 13.52 18.61
C LEU A 342 -11.11 12.47 18.34
N PHE A 343 -11.20 11.70 17.26
CA PHE A 343 -10.20 10.67 16.96
C PHE A 343 -8.86 11.25 16.50
N VAL A 344 -8.86 12.42 15.85
CA VAL A 344 -7.63 13.16 15.53
C VAL A 344 -6.95 13.63 16.81
N PHE A 345 -7.74 14.21 17.72
CA PHE A 345 -7.25 14.63 19.03
C PHE A 345 -6.70 13.45 19.84
N GLU A 346 -7.39 12.31 19.85
CA GLU A 346 -6.99 11.10 20.55
C GLU A 346 -5.68 10.53 19.98
N LEU A 347 -5.53 10.46 18.64
CA LEU A 347 -4.29 10.03 18.00
C LEU A 347 -3.10 10.92 18.41
N ARG A 348 -3.25 12.25 18.34
CA ARG A 348 -2.17 13.18 18.68
C ARG A 348 -1.84 13.18 20.17
N SER A 349 -2.87 13.03 21.02
CA SER A 349 -2.69 12.84 22.47
C SER A 349 -1.96 11.53 22.78
N TRP A 350 -2.29 10.45 22.07
CA TRP A 350 -1.59 9.16 22.15
C TRP A 350 -0.11 9.30 21.78
N VAL A 351 0.22 10.01 20.69
CA VAL A 351 1.61 10.27 20.28
C VAL A 351 2.38 10.96 21.40
N ASN A 352 1.82 11.99 22.02
CA ASN A 352 2.49 12.73 23.09
C ASN A 352 2.57 11.91 24.39
N LYS A 353 1.50 11.18 24.75
CA LYS A 353 1.41 10.39 25.98
C LYS A 353 2.45 9.26 26.03
N TYR A 354 2.67 8.60 24.90
CA TYR A 354 3.63 7.48 24.81
C TYR A 354 4.93 7.86 24.12
N ASN A 355 5.24 9.17 24.02
CA ASN A 355 6.42 9.70 23.35
C ASN A 355 6.70 9.03 21.98
N ALA A 356 5.63 8.78 21.23
CA ALA A 356 5.63 7.97 20.00
C ALA A 356 5.92 8.82 18.76
N GLN A 357 6.77 9.84 18.87
CA GLN A 357 7.10 10.72 17.76
C GLN A 357 7.85 9.92 16.68
N LEU A 358 7.28 9.89 15.47
CA LEU A 358 7.92 9.27 14.32
C LEU A 358 9.04 10.17 13.79
N PHE A 359 10.24 9.61 13.63
CA PHE A 359 11.47 10.29 13.18
C PHE A 359 11.78 11.60 13.94
N PRO A 360 12.00 11.55 15.27
CA PRO A 360 12.15 12.77 16.09
C PRO A 360 13.39 13.61 15.74
N ASN A 361 14.38 13.02 15.05
CA ASN A 361 15.64 13.66 14.70
C ASN A 361 15.72 14.07 13.22
N ALA A 362 14.61 13.99 12.47
CA ALA A 362 14.54 14.36 11.06
C ALA A 362 13.49 15.46 10.83
N SER A 363 13.70 16.28 9.81
CA SER A 363 12.78 17.35 9.40
C SER A 363 12.21 17.08 8.02
N LEU A 364 11.02 17.59 7.73
CA LEU A 364 10.42 17.45 6.41
C LEU A 364 11.22 18.23 5.35
N SER A 365 11.32 17.65 4.17
CA SER A 365 11.84 18.35 2.99
C SER A 365 10.90 19.50 2.59
N PRO A 366 11.37 20.51 1.83
CA PRO A 366 10.50 21.50 1.21
C PRO A 366 9.35 20.87 0.43
N ALA A 367 8.24 21.59 0.29
CA ALA A 367 7.07 21.08 -0.42
C ALA A 367 7.40 20.75 -1.88
N LEU A 368 6.92 19.60 -2.34
CA LEU A 368 7.07 19.10 -3.70
C LEU A 368 6.03 19.74 -4.63
N SER A 369 6.32 19.77 -5.93
CA SER A 369 5.37 20.25 -6.94
C SER A 369 4.19 19.28 -7.09
N SER A 370 3.03 19.79 -7.52
CA SER A 370 1.85 18.95 -7.78
C SER A 370 2.12 17.86 -8.82
N GLU A 371 3.02 18.09 -9.78
CA GLU A 371 3.44 17.07 -10.75
C GLU A 371 4.07 15.85 -10.05
N ILE A 372 5.00 16.08 -9.12
CA ILE A 372 5.65 15.02 -8.35
C ILE A 372 4.65 14.33 -7.43
N LEU A 373 3.78 15.10 -6.76
CA LEU A 373 2.75 14.54 -5.89
C LEU A 373 1.78 13.65 -6.70
N LEU A 374 1.42 14.05 -7.91
CA LEU A 374 0.49 13.28 -8.75
C LEU A 374 1.20 12.17 -9.57
N ASP A 375 2.48 11.89 -9.36
CA ASP A 375 3.18 10.77 -10.02
C ASP A 375 2.67 9.43 -9.50
N ARG A 376 1.79 8.79 -10.30
CA ARG A 376 1.24 7.47 -10.00
C ARG A 376 2.18 6.35 -10.42
N TYR A 377 3.03 6.58 -11.43
CA TYR A 377 3.89 5.53 -11.95
C TYR A 377 4.87 5.04 -10.88
N HIS A 378 5.56 5.99 -10.23
CA HIS A 378 6.56 5.68 -9.22
C HIS A 378 5.95 5.34 -7.86
N SER A 379 4.80 5.94 -7.52
CA SER A 379 4.11 5.68 -6.25
C SER A 379 3.36 4.34 -6.23
N HIS A 380 2.98 3.80 -7.40
CA HIS A 380 2.12 2.61 -7.50
C HIS A 380 2.43 1.72 -8.71
N THR A 381 2.21 2.21 -9.95
CA THR A 381 2.12 1.36 -11.15
C THR A 381 3.32 0.45 -11.35
N LYS A 382 4.55 0.98 -11.20
CA LYS A 382 5.76 0.17 -11.43
C LYS A 382 5.92 -0.95 -10.40
N LYS A 383 5.33 -0.79 -9.21
CA LYS A 383 5.43 -1.70 -8.05
C LYS A 383 4.29 -2.73 -8.03
N CYS A 384 3.10 -2.37 -8.53
CA CYS A 384 1.95 -3.28 -8.63
C CYS A 384 2.06 -4.20 -9.86
N SER A 385 2.04 -5.52 -9.65
CA SER A 385 2.15 -6.50 -10.74
C SER A 385 0.97 -6.40 -11.72
N SER A 386 -0.25 -6.18 -11.20
CA SER A 386 -1.45 -6.04 -12.04
C SER A 386 -1.41 -4.79 -12.91
N CYS A 387 -1.11 -3.62 -12.33
CA CYS A 387 -1.06 -2.36 -13.07
C CYS A 387 0.10 -2.31 -14.08
N ARG A 388 1.29 -2.80 -13.70
CA ARG A 388 2.45 -2.90 -14.59
C ARG A 388 2.17 -3.77 -15.81
N ASN A 389 1.55 -4.94 -15.59
CA ASN A 389 1.20 -5.85 -16.68
C ASN A 389 0.08 -5.28 -17.56
N ALA A 390 -0.92 -4.62 -16.96
CA ALA A 390 -1.99 -3.94 -17.70
C ALA A 390 -1.43 -2.83 -18.60
N LEU A 391 -0.54 -1.98 -18.08
CA LEU A 391 0.14 -0.94 -18.86
C LEU A 391 0.92 -1.54 -20.04
N LYS A 392 1.70 -2.61 -19.81
CA LYS A 392 2.45 -3.29 -20.88
C LYS A 392 1.52 -3.86 -21.96
N ASN A 393 0.40 -4.46 -21.56
CA ASN A 393 -0.58 -5.00 -22.49
C ASN A 393 -1.31 -3.89 -23.26
N LEU A 394 -1.66 -2.79 -22.59
CA LEU A 394 -2.27 -1.62 -23.20
C LEU A 394 -1.35 -1.02 -24.28
N GLN A 395 -0.06 -0.87 -24.00
CA GLN A 395 0.94 -0.40 -24.96
C GLN A 395 1.05 -1.32 -26.18
N ARG A 396 1.03 -2.64 -25.97
CA ARG A 396 1.00 -3.62 -27.07
C ARG A 396 -0.27 -3.51 -27.92
N ILE A 397 -1.44 -3.34 -27.29
CA ILE A 397 -2.71 -3.18 -27.99
C ILE A 397 -2.71 -1.89 -28.82
N LYS A 398 -2.19 -0.77 -28.28
CA LYS A 398 -2.06 0.49 -29.04
C LYS A 398 -1.21 0.32 -30.29
N ILE A 399 -0.07 -0.36 -30.18
CA ILE A 399 0.79 -0.69 -31.34
C ILE A 399 0.04 -1.60 -32.31
N GLY A 400 -0.67 -2.61 -31.80
CA GLY A 400 -1.50 -3.51 -32.59
C GLY A 400 -2.59 -2.80 -33.39
N ILE A 401 -3.26 -1.80 -32.81
CA ILE A 401 -4.26 -0.97 -33.51
C ILE A 401 -3.60 -0.16 -34.62
N ILE A 402 -2.44 0.46 -34.38
CA ILE A 402 -1.71 1.19 -35.44
C ILE A 402 -1.38 0.26 -36.60
N ILE A 403 -0.83 -0.93 -36.32
CA ILE A 403 -0.47 -1.92 -37.34
C ILE A 403 -1.73 -2.39 -38.09
N ALA A 404 -2.81 -2.74 -37.37
CA ALA A 404 -4.05 -3.24 -37.96
C ALA A 404 -4.75 -2.18 -38.82
N THR A 405 -4.84 -0.93 -38.35
CA THR A 405 -5.39 0.18 -39.13
C THR A 405 -4.54 0.47 -40.36
N SER A 406 -3.20 0.44 -40.24
CA SER A 406 -2.30 0.65 -41.38
C SER A 406 -2.40 -0.46 -42.42
N ALA A 407 -2.44 -1.72 -41.99
CA ALA A 407 -2.62 -2.87 -42.86
C ALA A 407 -3.99 -2.85 -43.55
N MET A 408 -5.06 -2.53 -42.80
CA MET A 408 -6.40 -2.37 -43.36
C MET A 408 -6.42 -1.28 -44.44
N LEU A 409 -5.81 -0.11 -44.17
CA LEU A 409 -5.69 0.97 -45.16
C LEU A 409 -4.91 0.56 -46.41
N MET A 410 -3.84 -0.21 -46.26
CA MET A 410 -3.05 -0.71 -47.39
C MET A 410 -3.86 -1.71 -48.23
N ILE A 411 -4.59 -2.63 -47.61
CA ILE A 411 -5.49 -3.57 -48.29
C ILE A 411 -6.59 -2.81 -49.04
N ILE A 412 -7.17 -1.80 -48.39
CA ILE A 412 -8.18 -0.91 -48.97
C ILE A 412 -7.64 -0.21 -50.22
N LEU A 413 -6.45 0.39 -50.12
CA LEU A 413 -5.81 1.05 -51.25
C LEU A 413 -5.55 0.09 -52.41
N LEU A 414 -5.12 -1.14 -52.10
CA LEU A 414 -4.91 -2.17 -53.11
C LEU A 414 -6.22 -2.61 -53.78
N LEU A 415 -7.30 -2.78 -53.01
CA LEU A 415 -8.62 -3.14 -53.54
C LEU A 415 -9.19 -2.05 -54.45
N LEU A 416 -9.01 -0.76 -54.09
CA LEU A 416 -9.38 0.38 -54.93
C LEU A 416 -8.62 0.41 -56.27
N LEU A 417 -7.42 -0.15 -56.33
CA LEU A 417 -6.62 -0.22 -57.56
C LEU A 417 -6.99 -1.42 -58.45
N ILE A 418 -7.60 -2.47 -57.89
CA ILE A 418 -7.86 -3.74 -58.59
C ILE A 418 -9.33 -3.91 -58.96
N LEU A 419 -10.26 -3.44 -58.13
CA LEU A 419 -11.70 -3.62 -58.32
C LEU A 419 -12.30 -2.39 -59.02
N GLU A 420 -12.84 -2.58 -60.23
CA GLU A 420 -13.49 -1.52 -61.00
C GLU A 420 -14.84 -1.08 -60.39
N ASP A 421 -15.54 -1.98 -59.69
CA ASP A 421 -16.82 -1.71 -59.02
C ASP A 421 -16.79 -2.13 -57.54
N LEU A 422 -16.58 -1.16 -56.64
CA LEU A 422 -16.71 -1.37 -55.20
C LEU A 422 -18.15 -1.16 -54.75
N ASN A 423 -18.76 -2.18 -54.15
CA ASN A 423 -20.08 -2.04 -53.52
C ASN A 423 -20.01 -1.02 -52.37
N ILE A 424 -21.07 -0.21 -52.22
CA ILE A 424 -21.25 0.84 -51.20
C ILE A 424 -20.89 0.36 -49.79
N ILE A 425 -21.21 -0.90 -49.45
CA ILE A 425 -20.88 -1.48 -48.14
C ILE A 425 -19.36 -1.51 -47.92
N GLY A 426 -18.57 -1.88 -48.93
CA GLY A 426 -17.11 -1.84 -48.88
C GLY A 426 -16.63 -0.42 -48.62
N MET A 427 -17.08 0.56 -49.40
CA MET A 427 -16.70 1.97 -49.22
C MET A 427 -17.01 2.51 -47.81
N ILE A 428 -18.15 2.14 -47.23
CA ILE A 428 -18.52 2.53 -45.86
C ILE A 428 -17.56 1.92 -44.82
N PHE A 429 -17.29 0.61 -44.90
CA PHE A 429 -16.32 -0.04 -44.01
C PHE A 429 -14.92 0.59 -44.13
N MET A 430 -14.52 1.01 -45.34
CA MET A 430 -13.25 1.68 -45.58
C MET A 430 -13.19 3.06 -44.91
N ILE A 431 -14.22 3.89 -45.11
CA ILE A 431 -14.32 5.23 -44.51
C ILE A 431 -14.33 5.17 -42.98
N LEU A 432 -14.97 4.15 -42.38
CA LEU A 432 -15.09 4.03 -40.93
C LEU A 432 -13.85 3.41 -40.24
N SER A 433 -13.02 2.66 -40.97
CA SER A 433 -11.87 1.94 -40.38
C SER A 433 -10.82 2.87 -39.73
N LEU A 434 -10.49 3.98 -40.38
CA LEU A 434 -9.52 4.95 -39.87
C LEU A 434 -10.06 5.72 -38.65
N PRO A 435 -11.27 6.34 -38.69
CA PRO A 435 -11.85 6.98 -37.51
C PRO A 435 -11.97 6.03 -36.32
N VAL A 436 -12.42 4.78 -36.54
CA VAL A 436 -12.50 3.78 -35.46
C VAL A 436 -11.12 3.50 -34.88
N GLY A 437 -10.09 3.32 -35.72
CA GLY A 437 -8.71 3.12 -35.26
C GLY A 437 -8.19 4.30 -34.45
N VAL A 438 -8.39 5.53 -34.94
CA VAL A 438 -7.95 6.78 -34.28
C VAL A 438 -8.67 6.98 -32.95
N VAL A 439 -10.00 6.87 -32.91
CA VAL A 439 -10.80 7.02 -31.68
C VAL A 439 -10.41 5.95 -30.66
N SER A 440 -10.24 4.70 -31.11
CA SER A 440 -9.78 3.61 -30.24
C SER A 440 -8.40 3.93 -29.66
N TRP A 441 -7.45 4.36 -30.49
CA TRP A 441 -6.11 4.71 -30.04
C TRP A 441 -6.11 5.88 -29.06
N LEU A 442 -6.90 6.93 -29.31
CA LEU A 442 -7.05 8.08 -28.42
C LEU A 442 -7.65 7.69 -27.07
N GLY A 443 -8.67 6.84 -27.07
CA GLY A 443 -9.27 6.30 -25.84
C GLY A 443 -8.26 5.49 -25.02
N LEU A 444 -7.49 4.61 -25.66
CA LEU A 444 -6.42 3.86 -25.00
C LEU A 444 -5.27 4.75 -24.54
N ASN A 445 -4.97 5.83 -25.26
CA ASN A 445 -3.97 6.81 -24.84
C ASN A 445 -4.41 7.55 -23.57
N GLN A 446 -5.69 7.90 -23.46
CA GLN A 446 -6.24 8.51 -22.25
C GLN A 446 -6.25 7.53 -21.07
N LEU A 447 -6.53 6.24 -21.32
CA LEU A 447 -6.40 5.19 -20.31
C LEU A 447 -4.94 5.00 -19.88
N GLU A 448 -3.99 5.04 -20.81
CA GLU A 448 -2.56 4.89 -20.52
C GLU A 448 -2.05 6.00 -19.60
N LYS A 449 -2.46 7.26 -19.83
CA LYS A 449 -2.12 8.38 -18.94
C LYS A 449 -2.50 8.14 -17.49
N GLN A 450 -3.59 7.41 -17.24
CA GLN A 450 -4.04 7.04 -15.89
C GLN A 450 -3.14 6.01 -15.21
N PHE A 451 -2.13 5.46 -15.87
CA PHE A 451 -1.08 4.67 -15.21
C PHE A 451 0.12 5.52 -14.78
N TYR A 452 0.23 6.74 -15.29
CA TYR A 452 1.37 7.63 -15.05
C TYR A 452 1.06 8.73 -14.07
N GLN A 453 -0.08 9.41 -14.22
CA GLN A 453 -0.32 10.66 -13.51
C GLN A 453 -1.74 10.79 -12.98
N GLY A 454 -1.85 11.38 -11.80
CA GLY A 454 -3.06 11.82 -11.13
C GLY A 454 -3.85 12.88 -11.88
N ARG A 455 -5.06 13.16 -11.41
CA ARG A 455 -5.88 14.26 -11.93
C ARG A 455 -5.38 15.58 -11.36
N GLU A 456 -5.05 16.54 -12.22
CA GLU A 456 -4.66 17.89 -11.77
C GLU A 456 -5.80 18.61 -11.04
N THR A 457 -7.02 18.51 -11.58
CA THR A 457 -8.22 19.07 -10.95
C THR A 457 -9.07 17.93 -10.38
N PRO A 458 -9.21 17.82 -9.05
CA PRO A 458 -10.04 16.80 -8.44
C PRO A 458 -11.52 17.09 -8.71
N PRO A 459 -12.39 16.07 -8.81
CA PRO A 459 -13.81 16.23 -9.14
C PRO A 459 -14.57 17.19 -8.22
N ARG A 460 -14.16 17.27 -6.95
CA ARG A 460 -14.74 18.19 -5.95
C ARG A 460 -14.62 19.67 -6.32
N ASN A 461 -13.69 20.03 -7.20
CA ASN A 461 -13.41 21.40 -7.64
C ASN A 461 -14.09 21.75 -8.96
N LEU A 462 -14.72 20.80 -9.64
CA LEU A 462 -15.44 21.04 -10.89
C LEU A 462 -16.78 21.73 -10.60
N SER A 463 -17.25 22.60 -11.50
CA SER A 463 -18.56 23.26 -11.35
C SER A 463 -19.71 22.25 -11.41
N ASP A 464 -20.85 22.61 -10.81
CA ASP A 464 -22.11 21.82 -10.79
C ASP A 464 -22.90 21.89 -12.11
N ASN A 465 -22.23 22.20 -13.24
CA ASN A 465 -22.86 22.40 -14.55
C ASN A 465 -23.63 21.17 -15.05
#